data_AF-A0A2V9YY33-F1
#
_entry.id   AF-A0A2V9YY33-F1
#
_cell.length_a   1.000
_cell.length_b   1.000
_cell.length_c   1.000
_cell.angle_alpha   90.00
_cell.angle_beta   90.00
_cell.angle_gamma   90.00
#
_symmetry.space_group_name_H-M   'P 1'
#
loop_
_entity.id
_entity.type
_entity.pdbx_description
1 polymer ?
#
loop_
_entity_poly.entity_id
_entity_poly.type
_entity_poly.pdbx_seq_one_letter_code
_entity_poly.pdbx_strand_id
1 'polypeptide(L)'
;MRKARDYMVMQFNPQSAAEAIAVVQAFGSQQNAWLRQVLGYWEMAAAMVNLGVLHPDLFYASTGEPYLLFAKIEPHLAEIRRALESPGFLSQVEKAVNCTQAGRDRLALMRKRAA
;
A
#
# COMPACT_ATOMS: atom_id res chain seq x y z
N MET A 1 12.78 8.55 5.69
CA MET A 1 11.72 7.52 5.61
C MET A 1 11.39 6.83 6.94
N ARG A 2 12.30 6.72 7.93
CA ARG A 2 12.05 5.92 9.15
C ARG A 2 10.76 6.28 9.91
N LYS A 3 10.54 7.55 10.24
CA LYS A 3 9.31 8.02 10.93
C LYS A 3 8.04 7.78 10.10
N ALA A 4 8.11 7.97 8.80
CA ALA A 4 6.97 7.74 7.91
C ALA A 4 6.56 6.26 7.87
N ARG A 5 7.55 5.36 7.76
CA ARG A 5 7.31 3.91 7.80
C ARG A 5 6.78 3.45 9.16
N ASP A 6 7.33 3.98 10.24
CA ASP A 6 6.82 3.72 11.59
C ASP A 6 5.33 4.09 11.72
N TYR A 7 4.95 5.31 11.30
CA TYR A 7 3.55 5.72 11.27
C TYR A 7 2.70 4.78 10.40
N MET A 8 3.11 4.51 9.16
CA MET A 8 2.32 3.70 8.22
C MET A 8 2.15 2.24 8.68
N VAL A 9 3.16 1.68 9.34
CA VAL A 9 3.15 0.30 9.82
C VAL A 9 2.44 0.18 11.18
N MET A 10 2.73 1.09 12.12
CA MET A 10 2.31 0.94 13.53
C MET A 10 1.02 1.71 13.87
N GLN A 11 0.73 2.82 13.19
CA GLN A 11 -0.34 3.75 13.61
C GLN A 11 -1.45 3.91 12.57
N PHE A 12 -1.13 3.93 11.28
CA PHE A 12 -2.13 4.01 10.23
C PHE A 12 -2.85 2.67 10.09
N ASN A 13 -4.07 2.56 10.62
CA ASN A 13 -4.91 1.36 10.51
C ASN A 13 -6.40 1.74 10.35
N PRO A 14 -6.81 2.28 9.19
CA PRO A 14 -8.15 2.84 9.02
C PRO A 14 -9.23 1.76 9.16
N GLN A 15 -10.22 2.01 10.02
CA GLN A 15 -11.37 1.12 10.24
C GLN A 15 -12.51 1.39 9.24
N SER A 16 -12.42 2.48 8.49
CA SER A 16 -13.37 2.84 7.43
C SER A 16 -12.67 3.55 6.27
N ALA A 17 -13.32 3.57 5.11
CA ALA A 17 -12.85 4.37 3.99
C ALA A 17 -12.75 5.86 4.33
N ALA A 18 -13.69 6.39 5.13
CA ALA A 18 -13.67 7.79 5.56
C ALA A 18 -12.39 8.14 6.34
N GLU A 19 -11.93 7.27 7.24
CA GLU A 19 -10.67 7.48 7.96
C GLU A 19 -9.45 7.48 7.03
N ALA A 20 -9.40 6.55 6.08
CA ALA A 20 -8.32 6.51 5.10
C ALA A 20 -8.33 7.78 4.22
N ILE A 21 -9.50 8.14 3.69
CA ILE A 21 -9.71 9.31 2.82
C ILE A 21 -9.32 10.59 3.56
N ALA A 22 -9.70 10.75 4.83
CA ALA A 22 -9.34 11.90 5.64
C ALA A 22 -7.82 12.12 5.69
N VAL A 23 -7.03 11.05 5.87
CA VAL A 23 -5.56 11.14 5.84
C VAL A 23 -5.04 11.42 4.43
N VAL A 24 -5.59 10.79 3.39
CA VAL A 24 -5.15 10.99 2.00
C VAL A 24 -5.44 12.41 1.50
N GLN A 25 -6.55 13.02 1.90
CA GLN A 25 -6.96 14.36 1.48
C GLN A 25 -6.49 15.48 2.43
N ALA A 26 -5.93 15.16 3.60
CA ALA A 26 -5.34 16.14 4.52
C ALA A 26 -4.00 16.70 4.01
N PHE A 27 -4.00 17.31 2.83
CA PHE A 27 -2.83 17.97 2.24
C PHE A 27 -2.22 18.99 3.20
N GLY A 28 -0.90 19.02 3.29
CA GLY A 28 -0.15 19.85 4.23
C GLY A 28 0.04 19.24 5.62
N SER A 29 -0.73 18.21 5.99
CA SER A 29 -0.50 17.49 7.25
C SER A 29 0.72 16.58 7.19
N GLN A 30 1.30 16.31 8.35
CA GLN A 30 2.48 15.45 8.47
C GLN A 30 2.17 13.98 8.12
N GLN A 31 0.99 13.50 8.54
CA GLN A 31 0.50 12.14 8.29
C GLN A 31 0.30 11.90 6.79
N ASN A 32 -0.30 12.87 6.11
CA ASN A 32 -0.44 12.83 4.66
C ASN A 32 0.90 12.84 3.93
N ALA A 33 1.85 13.67 4.39
CA ALA A 33 3.20 13.68 3.84
C ALA A 33 3.91 12.32 4.02
N TRP A 34 3.76 11.68 5.19
CA TRP A 34 4.28 10.33 5.45
C TRP A 34 3.62 9.28 4.56
N LEU A 35 2.29 9.32 4.43
CA LEU A 35 1.53 8.42 3.56
C LEU A 35 2.01 8.52 2.11
N ARG A 36 2.08 9.74 1.54
CA ARG A 36 2.58 9.93 0.18
C ARG A 36 4.02 9.48 0.01
N GLN A 37 4.89 9.73 1.01
CA GLN A 37 6.29 9.32 0.95
C GLN A 37 6.42 7.79 0.85
N VAL A 38 5.67 7.06 1.67
CA VAL A 38 5.75 5.59 1.75
C VAL A 38 5.03 4.93 0.58
N LEU A 39 3.77 5.31 0.32
CA LEU A 39 2.99 4.70 -0.77
C LEU A 39 3.57 5.04 -2.14
N GLY A 40 4.06 6.26 -2.36
CA GLY A 40 4.71 6.63 -3.62
C GLY A 40 5.99 5.83 -3.88
N TYR A 41 6.79 5.57 -2.84
CA TYR A 41 7.97 4.70 -2.96
C TYR A 41 7.59 3.27 -3.36
N TRP A 42 6.56 2.71 -2.71
CA TRP A 42 6.12 1.34 -3.01
C TRP A 42 5.42 1.23 -4.37
N GLU A 43 4.68 2.24 -4.81
CA GLU A 43 4.13 2.32 -6.17
C GLU A 43 5.24 2.30 -7.23
N MET A 44 6.31 3.09 -7.03
CA MET A 44 7.47 3.08 -7.94
C MET A 44 8.17 1.72 -7.96
N ALA A 45 8.43 1.12 -6.79
CA ALA A 45 9.06 -0.20 -6.71
C ALA A 45 8.20 -1.30 -7.35
N ALA A 46 6.88 -1.26 -7.12
CA ALA A 46 5.94 -2.18 -7.73
C ALA A 46 5.86 -2.00 -9.26
N ALA A 47 5.95 -0.77 -9.76
CA ALA A 47 6.03 -0.50 -11.20
C ALA A 47 7.27 -1.15 -11.83
N MET A 48 8.42 -1.13 -11.16
CA MET A 48 9.64 -1.82 -11.64
C MET A 48 9.43 -3.33 -11.75
N VAL A 49 8.69 -3.95 -10.82
CA VAL A 49 8.33 -5.37 -10.93
C VAL A 49 7.38 -5.60 -12.11
N ASN A 50 6.31 -4.80 -12.19
CA ASN A 50 5.27 -4.97 -13.21
C ASN A 50 5.75 -4.69 -14.64
N LEU A 51 6.83 -3.91 -14.81
CA LEU A 51 7.50 -3.62 -16.07
C LEU A 51 8.69 -4.55 -16.36
N GLY A 52 8.95 -5.55 -15.50
CA GLY A 52 10.00 -6.54 -15.71
C GLY A 52 11.43 -6.07 -15.41
N VAL A 53 11.59 -4.90 -14.78
CA VAL A 53 12.90 -4.38 -14.34
C VAL A 53 13.39 -5.13 -13.10
N LEU A 54 12.47 -5.53 -12.21
CA LEU A 54 12.76 -6.35 -11.04
C LEU A 54 12.04 -7.69 -11.12
N HIS A 55 12.75 -8.78 -10.82
CA HIS A 55 12.14 -10.09 -10.75
C HIS A 55 11.13 -10.17 -9.59
N PRO A 56 9.90 -10.70 -9.79
CA PRO A 56 8.90 -10.81 -8.73
C PRO A 56 9.39 -11.53 -7.48
N ASP A 57 10.18 -12.60 -7.64
CA ASP A 57 10.72 -13.34 -6.49
C ASP A 57 11.76 -12.54 -5.69
N LEU A 58 12.50 -11.63 -6.35
CA LEU A 58 13.40 -10.72 -5.64
C LEU A 58 12.60 -9.71 -4.81
N PHE A 59 11.53 -9.15 -5.38
CA PHE A 59 10.62 -8.25 -4.67
C PHE A 59 9.99 -8.95 -3.45
N TYR A 60 9.53 -10.19 -3.63
CA TYR A 60 8.99 -11.02 -2.55
C TYR A 60 10.06 -11.34 -1.48
N ALA A 61 11.28 -11.70 -1.88
CA ALA A 61 12.34 -12.07 -0.95
C ALA A 61 12.85 -10.87 -0.12
N SER A 62 12.82 -9.66 -0.69
CA SER A 62 13.42 -8.47 -0.06
C SER A 62 12.42 -7.56 0.66
N THR A 63 11.11 -7.75 0.45
CA THR A 63 10.10 -6.80 0.95
C THR A 63 8.89 -7.49 1.59
N GLY A 64 8.40 -6.96 2.71
CA GLY A 64 7.15 -7.38 3.36
C GLY A 64 6.15 -6.23 3.55
N GLU A 65 6.66 -5.02 3.70
CA GLU A 65 5.89 -3.79 3.93
C GLU A 65 4.77 -3.53 2.89
N PRO A 66 4.97 -3.65 1.55
CA PRO A 66 3.90 -3.38 0.60
C PRO A 66 2.69 -4.32 0.76
N TYR A 67 2.91 -5.57 1.18
CA TYR A 67 1.83 -6.52 1.45
C TYR A 67 1.00 -6.11 2.67
N LEU A 68 1.65 -5.63 3.74
CA LEU A 68 0.95 -5.15 4.94
C LEU A 68 0.17 -3.86 4.66
N LEU A 69 0.80 -2.89 3.98
CA LEU A 69 0.16 -1.62 3.67
C LEU A 69 -1.02 -1.81 2.71
N PHE A 70 -0.87 -2.67 1.70
CA PHE A 70 -1.98 -3.00 0.82
C PHE A 70 -3.11 -3.69 1.57
N ALA A 71 -2.82 -4.65 2.46
CA ALA A 71 -3.84 -5.33 3.28
C ALA A 71 -4.67 -4.37 4.14
N LYS A 72 -4.07 -3.29 4.66
CA LYS A 72 -4.79 -2.26 5.43
C LYS A 72 -5.71 -1.38 4.59
N ILE A 73 -5.36 -1.15 3.31
CA ILE A 73 -6.07 -0.21 2.43
C ILE A 73 -7.08 -0.94 1.55
N GLU A 74 -6.80 -2.19 1.16
CA GLU A 74 -7.60 -3.01 0.26
C GLU A 74 -9.10 -3.04 0.60
N PRO A 75 -9.54 -3.20 1.87
CA PRO A 75 -10.97 -3.20 2.20
C PRO A 75 -11.70 -1.92 1.80
N HIS A 76 -10.96 -0.80 1.76
CA HIS A 76 -11.49 0.55 1.51
C HIS A 76 -11.11 1.08 0.12
N LEU A 77 -10.36 0.31 -0.67
CA LEU A 77 -9.66 0.77 -1.86
C LEU A 77 -10.62 1.29 -2.94
N ALA A 78 -11.77 0.64 -3.13
CA ALA A 78 -12.77 1.04 -4.12
C ALA A 78 -13.38 2.42 -3.79
N GLU A 79 -13.69 2.67 -2.52
CA GLU A 79 -14.24 3.95 -2.06
C GLU A 79 -13.18 5.06 -2.10
N ILE A 80 -11.94 4.76 -1.70
CA ILE A 80 -10.81 5.69 -1.82
C ILE A 80 -10.61 6.10 -3.28
N ARG A 81 -10.52 5.14 -4.22
CA ARG A 81 -10.37 5.43 -5.65
C ARG A 81 -11.48 6.33 -6.19
N ARG A 82 -12.73 6.11 -5.75
CA ARG A 82 -13.89 6.92 -6.12
C ARG A 82 -13.78 8.35 -5.55
N ALA A 83 -13.48 8.48 -4.26
CA ALA A 83 -13.38 9.77 -3.58
C ALA A 83 -12.22 10.64 -4.08
N LEU A 84 -11.14 10.02 -4.55
CA LEU A 84 -9.98 10.71 -5.13
C LEU A 84 -10.09 10.94 -6.64
N GLU A 85 -11.17 10.49 -7.29
CA GLU A 85 -11.30 10.47 -8.75
C GLU A 85 -10.07 9.85 -9.44
N SER A 86 -9.48 8.83 -8.79
CA SER A 86 -8.21 8.23 -9.19
C SER A 86 -8.33 6.71 -9.24
N PRO A 87 -8.79 6.14 -10.37
CA PRO A 87 -8.88 4.69 -10.56
C PRO A 87 -7.54 3.98 -10.37
N GLY A 88 -6.43 4.67 -10.64
CA GLY A 88 -5.08 4.14 -10.56
C GLY A 88 -4.45 4.16 -9.16
N PHE A 89 -5.13 4.68 -8.14
CA PHE A 89 -4.57 4.75 -6.78
C PHE A 89 -4.17 3.34 -6.30
N LEU A 90 -2.89 3.16 -5.96
CA LEU A 90 -2.25 1.90 -5.57
C LEU A 90 -2.32 0.74 -6.59
N SER A 91 -2.53 1.04 -7.87
CA SER A 91 -2.69 0.01 -8.90
C SER A 91 -1.41 -0.82 -9.13
N GLN A 92 -0.22 -0.23 -9.00
CA GLN A 92 1.02 -0.97 -9.22
C GLN A 92 1.28 -1.92 -8.06
N VAL A 93 1.11 -1.45 -6.82
CA VAL A 93 1.21 -2.27 -5.61
C VAL A 93 0.20 -3.41 -5.66
N GLU A 94 -1.07 -3.13 -5.97
CA GLU A 94 -2.12 -4.15 -6.12
C GLU A 94 -1.71 -5.27 -7.09
N LYS A 95 -1.21 -4.89 -8.27
CA LYS A 95 -0.74 -5.86 -9.27
C LYS A 95 0.48 -6.64 -8.79
N ALA A 96 1.47 -5.98 -8.19
CA ALA A 96 2.70 -6.60 -7.75
C ALA A 96 2.51 -7.56 -6.58
N VAL A 97 1.68 -7.23 -5.58
CA VAL A 97 1.44 -8.14 -4.45
C VAL A 97 0.65 -9.40 -4.85
N ASN A 98 -0.11 -9.33 -5.95
CA ASN A 98 -0.90 -10.45 -6.48
C ASN A 98 -0.22 -11.26 -7.60
N CYS A 99 0.96 -10.83 -8.09
CA CYS A 99 1.55 -11.40 -9.32
C CYS A 99 2.06 -12.84 -9.19
N THR A 100 2.39 -13.31 -7.97
CA THR A 100 2.83 -14.69 -7.70
C THR A 100 1.95 -15.38 -6.67
N GLN A 101 1.98 -16.71 -6.62
CA GLN A 101 1.26 -17.47 -5.58
C GLN A 101 1.78 -17.14 -4.18
N ALA A 102 3.10 -17.13 -3.99
CA ALA A 102 3.71 -16.77 -2.71
C ALA A 102 3.34 -15.35 -2.25
N GLY A 103 3.23 -14.39 -3.20
CA GLY A 103 2.75 -13.05 -2.92
C GLY A 103 1.31 -13.02 -2.39
N ARG A 104 0.39 -13.75 -3.05
CA ARG A 104 -0.99 -13.89 -2.60
C ARG A 104 -1.10 -14.55 -1.23
N ASP A 105 -0.30 -15.58 -0.97
CA ASP A 105 -0.27 -16.26 0.33
C ASP A 105 0.20 -15.31 1.44
N ARG A 106 1.25 -14.51 1.16
CA ARG A 106 1.71 -13.46 2.09
C ARG A 106 0.65 -12.39 2.31
N LEU A 107 -0.03 -11.95 1.26
CA LEU A 107 -1.11 -10.96 1.39
C LEU A 107 -2.24 -11.50 2.26
N ALA A 108 -2.64 -12.76 2.09
CA ALA A 108 -3.62 -13.42 2.94
C ALA A 108 -3.20 -13.46 4.41
N LEU A 109 -1.91 -13.70 4.70
CA LEU A 109 -1.36 -13.60 6.05
C LEU A 109 -1.40 -12.17 6.59
N MET A 110 -1.08 -11.17 5.78
CA MET A 110 -1.09 -9.76 6.20
C MET A 110 -2.51 -9.24 6.48
N ARG A 111 -3.52 -9.67 5.72
CA ARG A 111 -4.93 -9.36 6.01
C ARG A 111 -5.34 -9.78 7.42
N LYS A 112 -4.92 -10.96 7.86
CA LYS A 112 -5.17 -11.45 9.24
C LYS A 112 -4.44 -10.63 10.31
N ARG A 113 -3.38 -9.92 9.96
CA ARG A 113 -2.60 -9.05 10.88
C ARG A 113 -3.08 -7.61 10.89
N ALA A 114 -3.79 -7.20 9.84
CA ALA A 114 -4.34 -5.86 9.66
C ALA A 114 -5.77 -5.73 10.21
N ALA A 115 -6.52 -6.84 10.22
CA ALA A 115 -7.77 -6.99 10.98
C ALA A 115 -7.50 -6.95 12.48
#